data_AF-A0A1H4D5V8-F1
#
_entry.id   AF-A0A1H4D5V8-F1
#
_cell.length_a   1.000
_cell.length_b   1.000
_cell.length_c   1.000
_cell.angle_alpha   90.00
_cell.angle_beta   90.00
_cell.angle_gamma   90.00
#
_symmetry.space_group_name_H-M   'P 1'
#
loop_
_entity.id
_entity.type
_entity.pdbx_description
1 polymer ?
#
loop_
_entity_poly.entity_id
_entity_poly.type
_entity_poly.pdbx_seq_one_letter_code
_entity_poly.pdbx_strand_id
1 'polypeptide(L)'
;MTTQTLNEALAAEAIEQPQTSTKAQPFSRSIKFLLAMVVTYFVAAFVYGIGAVIYGAVTQPDLSQAESQAWISAHLISPNGITWMYLVTAIPVLLVLLKAASLPQQRWTQTLALTPVAAKRYLPWLGAFALYYASAWLINWLWPVESGEFIEALVGVRHLGLFVTMVLVAPVVEELVFRGYLFQAWRNSFLGLWGTLLLTSVLFTLIHAGQYPLLILAMLFSFSFILGLAREKTGSVYVPMAMHAANNLLAFILINWLGYV
;
A
#
# COMPACT_ATOMS: atom_id res chain seq x y z
N MET A 1 -8.52 -41.31 -17.53
CA MET A 1 -8.12 -40.78 -16.21
C MET A 1 -9.31 -40.91 -15.28
N THR A 2 -9.19 -41.69 -14.21
CA THR A 2 -10.27 -41.84 -13.22
C THR A 2 -10.33 -40.59 -12.34
N THR A 3 -11.51 -40.24 -11.85
CA THR A 3 -11.74 -39.12 -10.91
C THR A 3 -10.83 -39.17 -9.68
N GLN A 4 -10.41 -40.38 -9.27
CA GLN A 4 -9.44 -40.61 -8.21
C GLN A 4 -8.03 -40.09 -8.56
N THR A 5 -7.53 -40.37 -9.77
CA THR A 5 -6.22 -39.86 -10.23
C THR A 5 -6.18 -38.35 -10.40
N LEU A 6 -7.32 -37.72 -10.72
CA LEU A 6 -7.43 -36.26 -10.80
C LEU A 6 -7.42 -35.63 -9.40
N ASN A 7 -8.11 -36.23 -8.43
CA ASN A 7 -8.13 -35.78 -7.04
C ASN A 7 -6.77 -35.97 -6.35
N GLU A 8 -6.06 -37.05 -6.65
CA GLU A 8 -4.70 -37.29 -6.16
C GLU A 8 -3.69 -36.30 -6.77
N ALA A 9 -3.83 -35.96 -8.06
CA ALA A 9 -3.01 -34.93 -8.71
C ALA A 9 -3.31 -33.51 -8.17
N LEU A 10 -4.58 -33.19 -7.89
CA LEU A 10 -4.99 -31.93 -7.27
C LEU A 10 -4.56 -31.84 -5.80
N ALA A 11 -4.57 -32.96 -5.07
CA ALA A 11 -4.05 -33.04 -3.72
C ALA A 11 -2.52 -32.93 -3.68
N ALA A 12 -1.81 -33.51 -4.67
CA ALA A 12 -0.36 -33.39 -4.79
C ALA A 12 0.08 -31.94 -5.13
N GLU A 13 -0.64 -31.24 -6.01
CA GLU A 13 -0.40 -29.81 -6.28
C GLU A 13 -0.67 -28.89 -5.06
N ALA A 14 -1.53 -29.32 -4.13
CA ALA A 14 -1.83 -28.57 -2.92
C ALA A 14 -0.76 -28.74 -1.81
N ILE A 15 0.10 -29.77 -1.89
CA ILE A 15 1.03 -30.15 -0.81
C ILE A 15 2.49 -29.72 -1.08
N GLU A 16 2.88 -29.44 -2.33
CA GLU A 16 4.25 -28.99 -2.67
C GLU A 16 4.46 -27.47 -2.55
N GLN A 17 3.99 -26.84 -1.47
CA GLN A 17 4.61 -25.60 -1.03
C GLN A 17 5.66 -25.97 0.01
N PRO A 18 6.96 -25.68 -0.20
CA PRO A 18 7.94 -25.86 0.85
C PRO A 18 7.48 -25.04 2.03
N GLN A 19 6.99 -25.70 3.08
CA GLN A 19 6.79 -25.08 4.38
C GLN A 19 8.19 -24.82 4.95
N THR A 20 8.88 -23.81 4.42
CA THR A 20 9.97 -23.19 5.15
C THR A 20 9.33 -22.62 6.40
N SER A 21 9.49 -23.27 7.55
CA SER A 21 8.87 -22.87 8.80
C SER A 21 9.36 -21.47 9.19
N THR A 22 8.67 -20.43 8.73
CA THR A 22 8.95 -19.05 9.11
C THR A 22 8.68 -18.93 10.61
N LYS A 23 9.68 -18.52 11.40
CA LYS A 23 9.45 -18.29 12.83
C LYS A 23 8.54 -17.08 12.97
N ALA A 24 7.41 -17.29 13.64
CA ALA A 24 6.48 -16.22 13.96
C ALA A 24 7.17 -15.15 14.81
N GLN A 25 7.01 -13.89 14.41
CA GLN A 25 7.54 -12.76 15.17
C GLN A 25 6.61 -12.46 16.35
N PRO A 26 7.14 -12.08 17.53
CA PRO A 26 6.30 -11.69 18.66
C PRO A 26 5.43 -10.47 18.33
N PHE A 27 4.18 -10.49 18.76
CA PHE A 27 3.25 -9.37 18.59
C PHE A 27 3.82 -8.04 19.11
N SER A 28 4.45 -8.04 20.29
CA SER A 28 5.06 -6.83 20.87
C SER A 28 6.16 -6.20 20.00
N ARG A 29 6.90 -7.01 19.23
CA ARG A 29 7.91 -6.52 18.28
C ARG A 29 7.27 -5.77 17.11
N SER A 30 6.10 -6.23 16.65
CA SER A 30 5.35 -5.54 15.59
C SER A 30 4.82 -4.16 16.04
N ILE A 31 4.42 -4.04 17.31
CA ILE A 31 4.00 -2.74 17.88
C ILE A 31 5.17 -1.76 17.98
N LYS A 32 6.33 -2.22 18.47
CA LYS A 32 7.54 -1.38 18.49
C LYS A 32 7.95 -0.92 17.09
N PHE A 33 7.82 -1.81 16.09
CA PHE A 33 8.04 -1.45 14.70
C PHE A 33 7.05 -0.40 14.21
N LEU A 34 5.74 -0.55 14.46
CA LEU A 34 4.74 0.45 14.08
C LEU A 34 5.05 1.83 14.67
N LEU A 35 5.39 1.90 15.96
CA LEU A 35 5.79 3.15 16.61
C LEU A 35 7.03 3.76 15.94
N ALA A 36 8.08 2.95 15.70
CA ALA A 36 9.30 3.40 15.05
C ALA A 36 9.03 3.89 13.61
N MET A 37 8.17 3.20 12.86
CA MET A 37 7.77 3.56 11.51
C MET A 37 7.02 4.89 11.48
N VAL A 38 6.04 5.07 12.36
CA VAL A 38 5.26 6.31 12.46
C VAL A 38 6.15 7.49 12.82
N VAL A 39 7.02 7.34 13.83
CA VAL A 39 7.99 8.38 14.20
C VAL A 39 8.92 8.69 13.02
N THR A 40 9.43 7.67 12.33
CA THR A 40 10.32 7.84 11.18
C THR A 40 9.62 8.59 10.04
N TYR A 41 8.36 8.25 9.75
CA TYR A 41 7.55 8.92 8.74
C TYR A 41 7.38 10.41 9.06
N PHE A 42 6.97 10.75 10.28
CA PHE A 42 6.77 12.14 10.68
C PHE A 42 8.07 12.94 10.72
N VAL A 43 9.16 12.35 11.19
CA VAL A 43 10.49 13.00 11.16
C VAL A 43 10.93 13.25 9.71
N ALA A 44 10.78 12.27 8.82
CA ALA A 44 11.15 12.42 7.42
C ALA A 44 10.28 13.48 6.71
N ALA A 45 8.97 13.48 6.96
CA ALA A 45 8.05 14.49 6.43
C ALA A 45 8.40 15.90 6.93
N PHE A 46 8.74 16.03 8.21
CA PHE A 46 9.19 17.29 8.80
C PHE A 46 10.50 17.80 8.19
N VAL A 47 11.48 16.89 7.99
CA VAL A 47 12.74 17.21 7.30
C VAL A 47 12.48 17.67 5.87
N TYR A 48 11.58 17.02 5.14
CA TYR A 48 11.17 17.46 3.82
C TYR A 48 10.56 18.87 3.84
N GLY A 49 9.69 19.17 4.80
CA GLY A 49 9.10 20.50 5.00
C GLY A 49 10.16 21.59 5.23
N ILE A 50 11.14 21.34 6.10
CA ILE A 50 12.28 22.26 6.29
C ILE A 50 13.06 22.42 4.98
N GLY A 51 13.31 21.33 4.26
CA GLY A 51 13.97 21.35 2.97
C GLY A 51 13.25 22.22 1.95
N ALA A 52 11.92 22.16 1.89
CA ALA A 52 11.10 22.99 1.01
C ALA A 52 11.20 24.49 1.36
N VAL A 53 11.22 24.83 2.66
CA VAL A 53 11.44 26.21 3.12
C VAL A 53 12.80 26.75 2.68
N ILE A 54 13.86 25.98 2.91
CA ILE A 54 15.23 26.35 2.52
C ILE A 54 15.32 26.48 1.00
N TYR A 55 14.76 25.52 0.25
CA TYR A 55 14.74 25.54 -1.20
C TYR A 55 14.02 26.78 -1.75
N GLY A 56 12.88 27.16 -1.17
CA GLY A 56 12.17 28.39 -1.49
C GLY A 56 13.03 29.63 -1.23
N ALA A 57 13.63 29.74 -0.04
CA ALA A 57 14.48 30.88 0.30
C ALA A 57 15.70 31.04 -0.63
N VAL A 58 16.26 29.92 -1.11
CA VAL A 58 17.42 29.93 -2.02
C VAL A 58 17.01 30.25 -3.46
N THR A 59 15.86 29.73 -3.92
CA THR A 59 15.44 29.86 -5.33
C THR A 59 14.53 31.04 -5.62
N GLN A 60 13.89 31.59 -4.59
CA GLN A 60 12.95 32.70 -4.66
C GLN A 60 13.31 33.79 -3.64
N PRO A 61 14.54 34.34 -3.67
CA PRO A 61 15.05 35.22 -2.61
C PRO A 61 14.32 36.56 -2.49
N ASP A 62 13.65 37.00 -3.56
CA ASP A 62 13.01 38.32 -3.63
C ASP A 62 11.53 38.31 -3.17
N LEU A 63 10.97 37.14 -2.86
CA LEU A 63 9.59 37.04 -2.40
C LEU A 63 9.43 37.64 -1.00
N SER A 64 8.35 38.39 -0.79
CA SER A 64 7.91 38.77 0.55
C SER A 64 7.61 37.52 1.40
N GLN A 65 7.46 37.71 2.71
CA GLN A 65 7.12 36.62 3.61
C GLN A 65 5.80 35.94 3.23
N ALA A 66 4.77 36.72 2.85
CA ALA A 66 3.47 36.19 2.45
C ALA A 66 3.55 35.38 1.15
N GLU A 67 4.28 35.88 0.16
CA GLU A 67 4.49 35.19 -1.12
C GLU A 67 5.33 33.92 -0.92
N SER A 68 6.34 33.96 -0.06
CA SER A 68 7.14 32.79 0.30
C SER A 68 6.28 31.68 0.91
N GLN A 69 5.37 32.02 1.83
CA GLN A 69 4.45 31.04 2.42
C GLN A 69 3.52 30.43 1.38
N ALA A 70 2.92 31.26 0.51
CA ALA A 70 2.06 30.79 -0.57
C ALA A 70 2.82 29.86 -1.54
N TRP A 71 4.06 30.21 -1.89
CA TRP A 71 4.92 29.39 -2.73
C TRP A 71 5.25 28.05 -2.08
N ILE A 72 5.59 28.02 -0.78
CA ILE A 72 5.88 26.78 -0.05
C ILE A 72 4.64 25.87 -0.04
N SER A 73 3.47 26.41 0.30
CA SER A 73 2.22 25.65 0.29
C SER A 73 1.92 25.07 -1.10
N ALA A 74 2.08 25.86 -2.16
CA ALA A 74 1.89 25.42 -3.53
C ALA A 74 2.92 24.35 -3.95
N HIS A 75 4.19 24.49 -3.51
CA HIS A 75 5.23 23.51 -3.79
C HIS A 75 4.90 22.15 -3.17
N LEU A 76 4.50 22.12 -1.88
CA LEU A 76 4.25 20.88 -1.15
C LEU A 76 3.11 20.04 -1.77
N ILE A 77 2.09 20.69 -2.32
CA ILE A 77 0.97 20.03 -3.00
C ILE A 77 1.19 19.86 -4.51
N SER A 78 2.27 20.40 -5.06
CA SER A 78 2.61 20.22 -6.47
C SER A 78 2.95 18.75 -6.76
N PRO A 79 2.81 18.28 -8.02
CA PRO A 79 3.18 16.90 -8.38
C PRO A 79 4.64 16.56 -8.03
N ASN A 80 5.54 17.53 -8.18
CA ASN A 80 6.94 17.40 -7.77
C ASN A 80 7.08 17.31 -6.25
N GLY A 81 6.38 18.16 -5.51
CA GLY A 81 6.45 18.17 -4.05
C GLY A 81 5.93 16.89 -3.44
N ILE A 82 4.77 16.42 -3.90
CA ILE A 82 4.20 15.13 -3.48
C ILE A 82 5.18 13.99 -3.82
N THR A 83 5.75 13.98 -5.02
CA THR A 83 6.74 12.96 -5.42
C THR A 83 7.91 12.90 -4.43
N TRP A 84 8.54 14.05 -4.14
CA TRP A 84 9.69 14.10 -3.24
C TRP A 84 9.33 13.80 -1.79
N MET A 85 8.18 14.29 -1.30
CA MET A 85 7.68 13.95 0.02
C MET A 85 7.53 12.44 0.19
N TYR A 86 6.92 11.75 -0.78
CA TYR A 86 6.79 10.29 -0.76
C TYR A 86 8.15 9.59 -0.78
N LEU A 87 9.09 10.02 -1.62
CA LEU A 87 10.43 9.39 -1.67
C LEU A 87 11.21 9.59 -0.36
N VAL A 88 11.22 10.81 0.18
CA VAL A 88 11.92 11.15 1.42
C VAL A 88 11.33 10.41 2.62
N THR A 89 10.02 10.14 2.63
CA THR A 89 9.37 9.37 3.69
C THR A 89 9.50 7.85 3.50
N ALA A 90 9.38 7.35 2.27
CA ALA A 90 9.43 5.92 1.95
C ALA A 90 10.81 5.30 2.22
N ILE A 91 11.90 5.99 1.86
CA ILE A 91 13.25 5.42 1.99
C ILE A 91 13.60 5.09 3.45
N PRO A 92 13.48 6.01 4.43
CA PRO A 92 13.73 5.72 5.83
C PRO A 92 12.80 4.64 6.40
N VAL A 93 11.52 4.65 6.01
CA VAL A 93 10.54 3.63 6.43
C VAL A 93 10.98 2.24 5.94
N LEU A 94 11.42 2.12 4.68
CA LEU A 94 11.94 0.85 4.14
C LEU A 94 13.20 0.40 4.88
N LEU A 95 14.11 1.30 5.25
CA LEU A 95 15.30 0.93 6.04
C LEU A 95 14.93 0.39 7.43
N VAL A 96 13.99 1.05 8.11
CA VAL A 96 13.46 0.58 9.40
C VAL A 96 12.77 -0.78 9.25
N LEU A 97 11.98 -0.96 8.18
CA LEU A 97 11.31 -2.21 7.85
C LEU A 97 12.30 -3.35 7.59
N LEU A 98 13.30 -3.14 6.73
CA LEU A 98 14.30 -4.15 6.39
C LEU A 98 15.12 -4.56 7.62
N LYS A 99 15.46 -3.60 8.48
CA LYS A 99 16.11 -3.87 9.77
C LYS A 99 15.19 -4.68 10.69
N ALA A 100 13.91 -4.30 10.80
CA ALA A 100 12.95 -5.00 11.64
C ALA A 100 12.69 -6.43 11.16
N ALA A 101 12.59 -6.62 9.83
CA ALA A 101 12.33 -7.88 9.16
C ALA A 101 13.54 -8.84 9.14
N SER A 102 14.75 -8.33 9.34
CA SER A 102 15.97 -9.13 9.44
C SER A 102 16.08 -9.75 10.84
N LEU A 103 15.77 -11.04 10.96
CA LEU A 103 15.79 -11.78 12.22
C LEU A 103 17.06 -12.64 12.31
N PRO A 104 17.58 -12.95 13.52
CA PRO A 104 18.81 -13.73 13.68
C PRO A 104 18.83 -15.09 12.96
N GLN A 105 17.66 -15.70 12.74
CA GLN A 105 17.53 -17.04 12.14
C GLN A 105 16.69 -17.04 10.85
N GLN A 106 16.34 -15.87 10.31
CA GLN A 106 15.43 -15.77 9.16
C GLN A 106 15.75 -14.53 8.32
N ARG A 107 15.83 -14.72 7.00
CA ARG A 107 16.07 -13.62 6.05
C ARG A 107 14.84 -12.73 5.98
N TRP A 108 15.05 -11.43 5.77
CA TRP A 108 13.97 -10.46 5.60
C TRP A 108 13.00 -10.84 4.47
N THR A 109 13.48 -11.49 3.40
CA THR A 109 12.63 -11.98 2.30
C THR A 109 11.60 -13.02 2.77
N GLN A 110 12.00 -13.92 3.67
CA GLN A 110 11.09 -14.89 4.28
C GLN A 110 10.13 -14.18 5.24
N THR A 111 10.62 -13.21 6.02
CA THR A 111 9.80 -12.44 6.96
C THR A 111 8.71 -11.61 6.27
N LEU A 112 9.03 -11.05 5.11
CA LEU A 112 8.11 -10.24 4.30
C LEU A 112 7.29 -11.07 3.30
N ALA A 113 7.41 -12.41 3.34
CA ALA A 113 6.72 -13.31 2.42
C ALA A 113 6.97 -12.98 0.93
N LEU A 114 8.22 -12.67 0.57
CA LEU A 114 8.67 -12.45 -0.80
C LEU A 114 8.90 -13.80 -1.51
N THR A 115 7.82 -14.56 -1.62
CA THR A 115 7.78 -15.90 -2.21
C THR A 115 7.22 -15.81 -3.63
N PRO A 116 7.98 -16.19 -4.67
CA PRO A 116 7.44 -16.27 -6.02
C PRO A 116 6.23 -17.21 -6.09
N VAL A 117 5.24 -16.83 -6.89
CA VAL A 117 4.00 -17.59 -7.08
C VAL A 117 3.76 -17.84 -8.56
N ALA A 118 3.28 -19.03 -8.90
CA ALA A 118 2.94 -19.36 -10.29
C ALA A 118 1.84 -18.42 -10.82
N ALA A 119 1.94 -18.00 -12.08
CA ALA A 119 1.01 -17.06 -12.71
C ALA A 119 -0.47 -17.48 -12.55
N LYS A 120 -0.77 -18.78 -12.60
CA LYS A 120 -2.14 -19.31 -12.38
C LYS A 120 -2.74 -18.92 -11.03
N ARG A 121 -1.93 -18.62 -10.02
CA ARG A 121 -2.41 -18.21 -8.69
C ARG A 121 -2.90 -16.76 -8.65
N TYR A 122 -2.62 -15.95 -9.67
CA TYR A 122 -3.17 -14.59 -9.81
C TYR A 122 -4.58 -14.58 -10.39
N LEU A 123 -4.99 -15.61 -11.15
CA LEU A 123 -6.27 -15.66 -11.87
C LEU A 123 -7.51 -15.45 -10.97
N PRO A 124 -7.66 -16.15 -9.83
CA PRO A 124 -8.81 -15.94 -8.95
C PRO A 124 -8.93 -14.50 -8.45
N TRP A 125 -7.80 -13.82 -8.29
CA TRP A 125 -7.74 -12.45 -7.83
C TRP A 125 -8.12 -11.43 -8.90
N LEU A 126 -7.96 -11.76 -10.18
CA LEU A 126 -8.56 -10.97 -11.27
C LEU A 126 -10.09 -10.96 -11.15
N GLY A 127 -10.69 -12.10 -10.82
CA GLY A 127 -12.14 -12.21 -10.57
C GLY A 127 -12.58 -11.40 -9.35
N ALA A 128 -11.85 -11.50 -8.24
CA ALA A 128 -12.11 -10.70 -7.04
C ALA A 128 -11.97 -9.19 -7.31
N PHE A 129 -10.98 -8.81 -8.12
CA PHE A 129 -10.72 -7.42 -8.51
C PHE A 129 -11.83 -6.88 -9.43
N ALA A 130 -12.29 -7.67 -10.40
CA ALA A 130 -13.43 -7.31 -11.24
C ALA A 130 -14.71 -7.15 -10.41
N LEU A 131 -14.96 -8.05 -9.45
CA LEU A 131 -16.11 -7.94 -8.54
C LEU A 131 -16.03 -6.69 -7.65
N TYR A 132 -14.83 -6.34 -7.17
CA TYR A 132 -14.59 -5.12 -6.41
C TYR A 132 -14.99 -3.88 -7.22
N TYR A 133 -14.54 -3.75 -8.47
CA TYR A 133 -14.94 -2.62 -9.32
C TYR A 133 -16.41 -2.63 -9.73
N ALA A 134 -16.99 -3.80 -10.01
CA ALA A 134 -18.42 -3.90 -10.27
C ALA A 134 -19.25 -3.41 -9.07
N SER A 135 -18.81 -3.75 -7.86
CA SER A 135 -19.42 -3.27 -6.62
C SER A 135 -19.21 -1.75 -6.44
N ALA A 136 -18.01 -1.24 -6.68
CA ALA A 136 -17.71 0.19 -6.59
C ALA A 136 -18.54 1.01 -7.60
N TRP A 137 -18.66 0.52 -8.84
CA TRP A 137 -19.49 1.12 -9.87
C TRP A 137 -20.97 1.14 -9.46
N LEU A 138 -21.49 0.02 -8.95
CA LEU A 138 -22.88 -0.06 -8.47
C LEU A 138 -23.13 0.90 -7.30
N ILE A 139 -22.20 0.98 -6.34
CA ILE A 139 -22.31 1.91 -5.21
C ILE A 139 -22.34 3.35 -5.72
N ASN A 140 -21.44 3.73 -6.63
CA ASN A 140 -21.42 5.08 -7.19
C ASN A 140 -22.68 5.38 -8.02
N TRP A 141 -23.26 4.39 -8.69
CA TRP A 141 -24.52 4.55 -9.42
C TRP A 141 -25.71 4.78 -8.47
N LEU A 142 -25.76 4.08 -7.35
CA LEU A 142 -26.82 4.22 -6.34
C LEU A 142 -26.65 5.47 -5.48
N TRP A 143 -25.39 5.83 -5.18
CA TRP A 143 -25.02 6.91 -4.30
C TRP A 143 -23.80 7.63 -4.89
N PRO A 144 -24.01 8.60 -5.81
CA PRO A 144 -22.92 9.33 -6.42
C PRO A 144 -22.03 9.96 -5.35
N VAL A 145 -20.72 9.67 -5.42
CA VAL A 145 -19.74 10.11 -4.43
C VAL A 145 -18.84 11.14 -5.07
N GLU A 146 -18.72 12.32 -4.45
CA GLU A 146 -17.69 13.28 -4.83
C GLU A 146 -16.30 12.68 -4.53
N SER A 147 -15.35 12.89 -5.43
CA SER A 147 -14.01 12.32 -5.32
C SER A 147 -13.17 12.89 -4.19
N GLY A 148 -13.48 14.12 -3.76
CA GLY A 148 -12.75 14.88 -2.75
C GLY A 148 -11.57 15.68 -3.31
N GLU A 149 -11.12 16.68 -2.55
CA GLU A 149 -10.12 17.68 -2.95
C GLU A 149 -8.79 17.04 -3.41
N PHE A 150 -8.37 15.95 -2.78
CA PHE A 150 -7.13 15.27 -3.14
C PHE A 150 -7.17 14.75 -4.57
N ILE A 151 -8.27 14.09 -4.97
CA ILE A 151 -8.39 13.54 -6.32
C ILE A 151 -8.62 14.65 -7.33
N GLU A 152 -9.39 15.68 -6.99
CA GLU A 152 -9.59 16.86 -7.84
C GLU A 152 -8.25 17.55 -8.17
N ALA A 153 -7.35 17.68 -7.18
CA ALA A 153 -6.02 18.23 -7.37
C ALA A 153 -5.11 17.39 -8.29
N LEU A 154 -5.46 16.11 -8.52
CA LEU A 154 -4.72 15.20 -9.38
C LEU A 154 -5.29 15.10 -10.80
N VAL A 155 -6.47 15.64 -11.09
CA VAL A 155 -7.07 15.51 -12.43
C VAL A 155 -6.16 16.09 -13.50
N GLY A 156 -5.85 15.27 -14.52
CA GLY A 156 -5.01 15.67 -15.66
C GLY A 156 -3.50 15.80 -15.38
N VAL A 157 -3.02 15.45 -14.19
CA VAL A 157 -1.60 15.52 -13.81
C VAL A 157 -0.78 14.38 -14.44
N ARG A 158 -0.04 14.69 -15.52
CA ARG A 158 0.80 13.72 -16.24
C ARG A 158 2.27 13.78 -15.83
N HIS A 159 2.54 13.66 -14.53
CA HIS A 159 3.88 13.76 -13.97
C HIS A 159 4.54 12.37 -13.77
N LEU A 160 5.71 12.13 -14.38
CA LEU A 160 6.38 10.82 -14.32
C LEU A 160 6.76 10.41 -12.90
N GLY A 161 7.28 11.35 -12.10
CA GLY A 161 7.65 11.08 -10.71
C GLY A 161 6.45 10.63 -9.89
N LEU A 162 5.29 11.26 -10.12
CA LEU A 162 4.05 10.96 -9.41
C LEU A 162 3.50 9.59 -9.83
N PHE A 163 3.56 9.28 -11.13
CA PHE A 163 3.23 7.96 -11.64
C PHE A 163 4.08 6.88 -10.95
N VAL A 164 5.40 7.04 -10.94
CA VAL A 164 6.30 6.04 -10.33
C VAL A 164 6.02 5.90 -8.84
N THR A 165 5.82 7.00 -8.12
CA THR A 165 5.57 6.92 -6.67
C THR A 165 4.21 6.31 -6.35
N MET A 166 3.13 6.76 -6.97
CA MET A 166 1.78 6.28 -6.65
C MET A 166 1.47 4.88 -7.19
N VAL A 167 1.96 4.53 -8.39
CA VAL A 167 1.63 3.26 -9.04
C VAL A 167 2.59 2.14 -8.65
N LEU A 168 3.85 2.46 -8.33
CA LEU A 168 4.88 1.44 -8.06
C LEU A 168 5.40 1.51 -6.63
N VAL A 169 5.93 2.66 -6.19
CA VAL A 169 6.63 2.75 -4.89
C VAL A 169 5.66 2.58 -3.72
N ALA A 170 4.53 3.28 -3.72
CA ALA A 170 3.55 3.23 -2.64
C ALA A 170 2.99 1.81 -2.45
N PRO A 171 2.48 1.11 -3.48
CA PRO A 171 2.05 -0.29 -3.35
C PRO A 171 3.15 -1.21 -2.82
N VAL A 172 4.41 -1.03 -3.23
CA VAL A 172 5.52 -1.83 -2.71
C VAL A 172 5.72 -1.59 -1.21
N VAL A 173 5.85 -0.33 -0.79
CA VAL A 173 6.11 0.02 0.62
C VAL A 173 4.95 -0.42 1.51
N GLU A 174 3.72 -0.07 1.12
CA GLU A 174 2.52 -0.37 1.89
C GLU A 174 2.30 -1.87 2.03
N GLU A 175 2.41 -2.64 0.94
CA GLU A 175 2.19 -4.09 1.03
C GLU A 175 3.29 -4.81 1.80
N LEU A 176 4.55 -4.36 1.74
CA LEU A 176 5.61 -4.92 2.58
C LEU A 176 5.38 -4.64 4.07
N VAL A 177 4.85 -3.46 4.42
CA VAL A 177 4.47 -3.13 5.80
C VAL A 177 3.26 -3.94 6.25
N PHE A 178 2.14 -3.83 5.54
CA PHE A 178 0.86 -4.38 5.96
C PHE A 178 0.74 -5.88 5.73
N ARG A 179 1.06 -6.38 4.52
CA ARG A 179 0.87 -7.80 4.11
C ARG A 179 2.12 -8.65 4.31
N GLY A 180 3.29 -8.02 4.31
CA GLY A 180 4.54 -8.63 4.72
C GLY A 180 4.66 -8.70 6.24
N TYR A 181 5.22 -7.64 6.84
CA TYR A 181 5.69 -7.67 8.22
C TYR A 181 4.58 -7.76 9.27
N LEU A 182 3.57 -6.88 9.22
CA LEU A 182 2.49 -6.86 10.21
C LEU A 182 1.62 -8.11 10.10
N PHE A 183 1.20 -8.47 8.89
CA PHE A 183 0.38 -9.68 8.68
C PHE A 183 1.06 -10.93 9.23
N GLN A 184 2.35 -11.14 8.94
CA GLN A 184 3.07 -12.31 9.45
C GLN A 184 3.13 -12.33 10.99
N ALA A 185 3.34 -11.19 11.64
CA ALA A 185 3.40 -11.11 13.09
C ALA A 185 2.03 -11.34 13.75
N TRP A 186 0.96 -10.78 13.17
CA TRP A 186 -0.38 -10.80 13.75
C TRP A 186 -1.14 -12.09 13.44
N ARG A 187 -0.95 -12.64 12.23
CA ARG A 187 -1.58 -13.89 11.83
C ARG A 187 -1.22 -15.06 12.76
N ASN A 188 -0.02 -15.00 13.34
CA ASN A 188 0.53 -15.99 14.25
C ASN A 188 0.41 -15.58 15.74
N SER A 189 -0.31 -14.51 16.05
CA SER A 189 -0.60 -14.08 17.42
C SER A 189 -2.02 -14.47 17.85
N PHE A 190 -2.44 -14.01 19.02
CA PHE A 190 -3.82 -14.15 19.52
C PHE A 190 -4.89 -13.58 18.58
N LEU A 191 -4.52 -12.71 17.63
CA LEU A 191 -5.45 -12.11 16.67
C LEU A 191 -5.95 -13.11 15.62
N GLY A 192 -5.16 -14.15 15.32
CA GLY A 192 -5.46 -15.10 14.25
C GLY A 192 -5.69 -14.44 12.89
N LEU A 193 -6.42 -15.12 12.00
CA LEU A 193 -6.67 -14.61 10.65
C LEU A 193 -7.57 -13.37 10.65
N TRP A 194 -8.76 -13.47 11.24
CA TRP A 194 -9.77 -12.42 11.15
C TRP A 194 -9.34 -11.12 11.84
N GLY A 195 -8.71 -11.20 13.02
CA GLY A 195 -8.15 -10.03 13.69
C GLY A 195 -7.05 -9.36 12.88
N THR A 196 -6.22 -10.15 12.19
CA THR A 196 -5.17 -9.63 11.31
C THR A 196 -5.76 -8.92 10.09
N LEU A 197 -6.75 -9.54 9.41
CA LEU A 197 -7.42 -8.94 8.27
C LEU A 197 -8.09 -7.61 8.65
N LEU A 198 -8.83 -7.59 9.76
CA LEU A 198 -9.51 -6.39 10.23
C LEU A 198 -8.51 -5.29 10.60
N LEU A 199 -7.53 -5.57 11.47
CA LEU A 199 -6.62 -4.53 11.95
C LEU A 199 -5.70 -3.99 10.85
N THR A 200 -5.19 -4.83 9.95
CA THR A 200 -4.37 -4.33 8.83
C THR A 200 -5.19 -3.49 7.87
N SER A 201 -6.47 -3.86 7.63
CA SER A 201 -7.36 -3.08 6.76
C SER A 201 -7.77 -1.74 7.40
N VAL A 202 -8.03 -1.72 8.71
CA VAL A 202 -8.29 -0.47 9.46
C VAL A 202 -7.08 0.44 9.38
N LEU A 203 -5.88 -0.04 9.73
CA LEU A 203 -4.68 0.80 9.72
C LEU A 203 -4.34 1.31 8.32
N PHE A 204 -4.46 0.46 7.30
CA PHE A 204 -4.29 0.86 5.91
C PHE A 204 -5.29 1.95 5.51
N THR A 205 -6.55 1.85 5.93
CA THR A 205 -7.56 2.87 5.63
C THR A 205 -7.29 4.18 6.38
N LEU A 206 -6.85 4.10 7.64
CA LEU A 206 -6.57 5.27 8.47
C LEU A 206 -5.42 6.14 7.94
N ILE A 207 -4.40 5.55 7.31
CA ILE A 207 -3.32 6.36 6.70
C ILE A 207 -3.80 7.17 5.47
N HIS A 208 -4.99 6.88 4.95
CA HIS A 208 -5.65 7.61 3.87
C HIS A 208 -6.74 8.57 4.40
N ALA A 209 -6.95 8.65 5.71
CA ALA A 209 -7.92 9.55 6.30
C ALA A 209 -7.54 11.01 6.00
N GLY A 210 -8.53 11.81 5.60
CA GLY A 210 -8.33 13.20 5.15
C GLY A 210 -8.01 13.35 3.67
N GLN A 211 -7.67 12.27 2.95
CA GLN A 211 -7.53 12.30 1.48
C GLN A 211 -8.86 12.04 0.78
N TYR A 212 -9.72 11.23 1.40
CA TYR A 212 -10.96 10.74 0.78
C TYR A 212 -12.16 10.89 1.70
N PRO A 213 -13.37 11.07 1.14
CA PRO A 213 -14.61 10.98 1.89
C PRO A 213 -14.87 9.57 2.45
N LEU A 214 -15.73 9.49 3.45
CA LEU A 214 -15.98 8.28 4.23
C LEU A 214 -16.36 7.06 3.37
N LEU A 215 -17.17 7.25 2.32
CA LEU A 215 -17.62 6.14 1.48
C LEU A 215 -16.46 5.56 0.63
N ILE A 216 -15.54 6.40 0.14
CA ILE A 216 -14.33 5.94 -0.55
C ILE A 216 -13.39 5.24 0.45
N LEU A 217 -13.26 5.75 1.69
CA LEU A 217 -12.51 5.06 2.74
C LEU A 217 -13.09 3.66 3.04
N ALA A 218 -14.41 3.49 3.03
CA ALA A 218 -15.05 2.18 3.19
C ALA A 218 -14.75 1.23 2.01
N MET A 219 -14.67 1.76 0.79
CA MET A 219 -14.20 0.98 -0.37
C MET A 219 -12.73 0.59 -0.23
N LEU A 220 -11.86 1.51 0.18
CA LEU A 220 -10.44 1.23 0.44
C LEU A 220 -10.28 0.18 1.55
N PHE A 221 -11.07 0.24 2.62
CA PHE A 221 -11.09 -0.80 3.65
C PHE A 221 -11.41 -2.18 3.05
N SER A 222 -12.45 -2.25 2.21
CA SER A 222 -12.87 -3.49 1.56
C SER A 222 -11.80 -4.02 0.60
N PHE A 223 -11.15 -3.13 -0.16
CA PHE A 223 -10.03 -3.48 -1.02
C PHE A 223 -8.85 -4.02 -0.22
N SER A 224 -8.47 -3.32 0.85
CA SER A 224 -7.43 -3.73 1.79
C SER A 224 -7.72 -5.12 2.40
N PHE A 225 -8.98 -5.41 2.71
CA PHE A 225 -9.39 -6.72 3.20
C PHE A 225 -9.18 -7.81 2.14
N ILE A 226 -9.53 -7.55 0.88
CA ILE A 226 -9.29 -8.45 -0.26
C ILE A 226 -7.79 -8.70 -0.46
N LEU A 227 -6.94 -7.67 -0.36
CA LEU A 227 -5.47 -7.82 -0.41
C LEU A 227 -4.96 -8.73 0.71
N GLY A 228 -5.52 -8.60 1.92
CA GLY A 228 -5.22 -9.49 3.04
C GLY A 228 -5.60 -10.95 2.78
N LEU A 229 -6.77 -11.19 2.17
CA LEU A 229 -7.19 -12.54 1.74
C LEU A 229 -6.26 -13.09 0.66
N ALA A 230 -5.84 -12.25 -0.29
CA ALA A 230 -4.87 -12.60 -1.33
C ALA A 230 -3.57 -13.07 -0.73
N ARG A 231 -3.04 -12.31 0.24
CA ARG A 231 -1.86 -12.70 0.98
C ARG A 231 -2.03 -14.03 1.70
N GLU A 232 -3.12 -14.23 2.44
CA GLU A 232 -3.33 -15.47 3.21
C GLU A 232 -3.37 -16.70 2.30
N LYS A 233 -4.15 -16.62 1.22
CA LYS A 233 -4.37 -17.75 0.31
C LYS A 233 -3.14 -18.09 -0.53
N THR A 234 -2.32 -17.11 -0.85
CA THR A 234 -1.16 -17.32 -1.73
C THR A 234 0.14 -17.47 -0.98
N GLY A 235 0.19 -17.08 0.30
CA GLY A 235 1.41 -17.10 1.11
C GLY A 235 2.48 -16.12 0.63
N SER A 236 2.10 -15.15 -0.23
CA SER A 236 3.02 -14.24 -0.92
C SER A 236 2.51 -12.81 -0.87
N VAL A 237 3.43 -11.86 -0.67
CA VAL A 237 3.13 -10.43 -0.78
C VAL A 237 3.05 -9.95 -2.24
N TYR A 238 3.59 -10.72 -3.21
CA TYR A 238 3.59 -10.29 -4.61
C TYR A 238 2.19 -10.24 -5.23
N VAL A 239 1.28 -11.09 -4.77
CA VAL A 239 -0.11 -11.10 -5.28
C VAL A 239 -0.86 -9.83 -4.89
N PRO A 240 -0.98 -9.48 -3.59
CA PRO A 240 -1.62 -8.23 -3.22
C PRO A 240 -0.86 -6.99 -3.73
N MET A 241 0.47 -7.03 -3.81
CA MET A 241 1.27 -5.96 -4.41
C MET A 241 0.93 -5.72 -5.87
N ALA A 242 0.76 -6.77 -6.67
CA ALA A 242 0.33 -6.64 -8.06
C ALA A 242 -1.10 -6.12 -8.19
N MET A 243 -2.03 -6.60 -7.33
CA MET A 243 -3.41 -6.09 -7.31
C MET A 243 -3.47 -4.61 -6.94
N HIS A 244 -2.70 -4.19 -5.94
CA HIS A 244 -2.62 -2.81 -5.49
C HIS A 244 -1.98 -1.90 -6.55
N ALA A 245 -0.87 -2.32 -7.16
CA ALA A 245 -0.28 -1.59 -8.29
C ALA A 245 -1.24 -1.48 -9.49
N ALA A 246 -2.00 -2.53 -9.79
CA ALA A 246 -3.02 -2.50 -10.84
C ALA A 246 -4.18 -1.54 -10.50
N ASN A 247 -4.61 -1.49 -9.23
CA ASN A 247 -5.62 -0.53 -8.77
C ASN A 247 -5.14 0.91 -8.96
N ASN A 248 -3.92 1.20 -8.53
CA ASN A 248 -3.36 2.53 -8.64
C ASN A 248 -3.10 2.91 -10.10
N LEU A 249 -2.65 1.97 -10.93
CA LEU A 249 -2.51 2.19 -12.37
C LEU A 249 -3.85 2.53 -13.02
N LEU A 250 -4.91 1.77 -12.71
CA LEU A 250 -6.23 2.01 -13.28
C LEU A 250 -6.77 3.38 -12.83
N ALA A 251 -6.70 3.68 -11.53
CA ALA A 251 -7.09 4.98 -10.99
C ALA A 251 -6.30 6.12 -11.65
N PHE A 252 -4.97 5.97 -11.76
CA PHE A 252 -4.11 6.97 -12.39
C PHE A 252 -4.48 7.22 -13.85
N ILE A 253 -4.77 6.18 -14.64
CA ILE A 253 -5.24 6.32 -16.03
C ILE A 253 -6.60 7.02 -16.09
N LEU A 254 -7.56 6.59 -15.26
CA LEU A 254 -8.92 7.14 -15.24
C LEU A 254 -8.91 8.64 -14.92
N ILE A 255 -8.17 9.04 -13.89
CA ILE A 255 -8.10 10.44 -13.42
C ILE A 255 -7.31 11.34 -14.38
N ASN A 256 -6.18 10.86 -14.93
CA ASN A 256 -5.23 11.73 -15.64
C ASN A 256 -5.33 11.71 -17.17
N TRP A 257 -5.97 10.69 -17.75
CA TRP A 257 -6.19 10.59 -19.20
C TRP A 257 -7.67 10.64 -19.57
N LEU A 258 -8.55 10.06 -18.74
CA LEU A 258 -9.97 9.95 -19.06
C LEU A 258 -10.84 10.98 -18.33
N GLY A 259 -10.27 11.70 -17.35
CA GLY A 259 -10.99 12.71 -16.57
C GLY A 259 -12.15 12.14 -15.77
N TYR A 260 -12.10 10.85 -15.43
CA TYR A 260 -13.10 10.20 -14.60
C TYR A 260 -12.71 10.42 -13.15
N VAL A 261 -13.55 11.16 -12.43
CA VAL A 261 -13.35 11.60 -11.04
C VAL A 261 -14.40 10.94 -10.16
#